data_AF-A0A1V2RRT5-F1
#
_entry.id   AF-A0A1V2RRT5-F1
#
_cell.length_a   1.000
_cell.length_b   1.000
_cell.length_c   1.000
_cell.angle_alpha   90.00
_cell.angle_beta   90.00
_cell.angle_gamma   90.00
#
_symmetry.space_group_name_H-M   'P 1'
#
loop_
_entity.id
_entity.type
_entity.pdbx_description
1 polymer ?
#
loop_
_entity_poly.entity_id
_entity_poly.type
_entity_poly.pdbx_seq_one_letter_code
_entity_poly.pdbx_strand_id
1 'polypeptide(L)'
;MCADLSPVIAATTQWLLRAYPAADGPLAEVLAEVQARQAVTVAAWLRYPTELDAALVALAGPGGSAHLDWVVGADTVLLDGADFAWRTWVDEAVASWAACLLTSAALAERAVATVARGAHASSSAVEFRRLTDPAERDRRAAALLRHPDLTAPVAELHRAQLLSRLAPGGGAASGAAPGAGQDPDAVGSA
;
A
#
# COMPACT_ATOMS: atom_id res chain seq x y z
N MET A 1 10.57 -20.66 4.83
CA MET A 1 9.70 -20.02 3.82
C MET A 1 9.55 -18.58 4.23
N CYS A 2 10.09 -17.65 3.44
CA CYS A 2 9.74 -16.24 3.56
C CYS A 2 8.28 -16.13 3.10
N ALA A 3 7.39 -15.62 3.95
CA ALA A 3 6.00 -15.47 3.55
C ALA A 3 5.92 -14.48 2.39
N ASP A 4 5.28 -14.90 1.31
CA ASP A 4 5.28 -14.15 0.07
C ASP A 4 4.05 -13.23 0.01
N LEU A 5 4.28 -11.94 -0.20
CA LEU A 5 3.22 -10.95 -0.41
C LEU A 5 2.61 -11.04 -1.83
N SER A 6 3.15 -11.91 -2.70
CA SER A 6 2.68 -12.08 -4.08
C SER A 6 1.17 -12.28 -4.24
N PRO A 7 0.45 -13.08 -3.42
CA PRO A 7 -1.00 -13.20 -3.54
C PRO A 7 -1.73 -11.88 -3.31
N VAL A 8 -1.33 -11.11 -2.29
CA VAL A 8 -1.90 -9.79 -1.99
C VAL A 8 -1.58 -8.80 -3.11
N ILE A 9 -0.34 -8.79 -3.60
CA ILE A 9 0.09 -7.92 -4.69
C ILE A 9 -0.70 -8.24 -5.97
N ALA A 10 -0.82 -9.52 -6.34
CA ALA A 10 -1.53 -9.95 -7.53
C ALA A 10 -3.03 -9.61 -7.45
N ALA A 11 -3.70 -9.99 -6.35
CA ALA A 11 -5.12 -9.74 -6.15
C ALA A 11 -5.45 -8.24 -6.14
N THR A 12 -4.65 -7.43 -5.42
CA THR A 12 -4.89 -5.98 -5.32
C THR A 12 -4.57 -5.25 -6.64
N THR A 13 -3.55 -5.70 -7.38
CA THR A 13 -3.27 -5.18 -8.73
C THR A 13 -4.44 -5.48 -9.67
N GLN A 14 -4.94 -6.72 -9.64
CA GLN A 14 -6.10 -7.13 -10.44
C GLN A 14 -7.36 -6.33 -10.07
N TRP A 15 -7.59 -6.09 -8.79
CA TRP A 15 -8.71 -5.26 -8.33
C TRP A 15 -8.65 -3.85 -8.92
N LEU A 16 -7.49 -3.17 -8.83
CA LEU A 16 -7.31 -1.82 -9.38
C LEU A 16 -7.54 -1.76 -10.90
N LEU A 17 -7.03 -2.73 -11.65
CA LEU A 17 -7.19 -2.77 -13.12
C LEU A 17 -8.64 -3.05 -13.54
N ARG A 18 -9.41 -3.79 -12.72
CA ARG A 18 -10.83 -4.00 -12.96
C ARG A 18 -11.67 -2.77 -12.59
N ALA A 19 -11.33 -2.07 -11.51
CA ALA A 19 -12.03 -0.85 -11.09
C ALA A 19 -11.75 0.34 -12.03
N TYR A 20 -10.53 0.42 -12.57
CA TYR A 20 -10.05 1.52 -13.40
C TYR A 20 -9.33 0.97 -14.64
N PRO A 21 -10.09 0.58 -15.68
CA PRO A 21 -9.51 -0.05 -16.85
C PRO A 21 -8.52 0.86 -17.59
N ALA A 22 -7.56 0.24 -18.27
CA ALA A 22 -6.60 0.93 -19.12
C ALA A 22 -7.30 1.55 -20.34
N ALA A 23 -6.61 2.47 -21.01
CA ALA A 23 -7.01 2.86 -22.37
C ALA A 23 -6.97 1.65 -23.32
N ASP A 24 -7.76 1.69 -24.39
CA ASP A 24 -7.90 0.55 -25.31
C ASP A 24 -6.55 0.10 -25.90
N GLY A 25 -6.32 -1.22 -25.88
CA GLY A 25 -5.25 -1.90 -26.60
C GLY A 25 -4.24 -2.62 -25.69
N PRO A 26 -3.63 -3.71 -26.19
CA PRO A 26 -2.84 -4.64 -25.37
C PRO A 26 -1.61 -4.00 -24.73
N LEU A 27 -0.99 -3.03 -25.40
CA LEU A 27 0.17 -2.34 -24.83
C LEU A 27 -0.24 -1.35 -23.73
N ALA A 28 -1.42 -0.73 -23.82
CA ALA A 28 -1.91 0.13 -22.75
C ALA A 28 -2.29 -0.70 -21.51
N GLU A 29 -2.91 -1.87 -21.70
CA GLU A 29 -3.18 -2.84 -20.63
C GLU A 29 -1.90 -3.25 -19.90
N VAL A 30 -0.86 -3.66 -20.64
CA VAL A 30 0.43 -4.06 -20.04
C VAL A 30 1.08 -2.89 -19.28
N LEU A 31 1.06 -1.68 -19.83
CA LEU A 31 1.64 -0.51 -19.17
C LEU A 31 0.85 -0.10 -17.92
N ALA A 32 -0.48 -0.22 -17.94
CA ALA A 32 -1.33 0.02 -16.79
C ALA A 32 -1.07 -1.02 -15.70
N GLU A 33 -0.97 -2.30 -16.06
CA GLU A 33 -0.65 -3.40 -15.15
C GLU A 33 0.70 -3.20 -14.46
N VAL A 34 1.74 -2.86 -15.22
CA VAL A 34 3.07 -2.62 -14.65
C VAL A 34 3.05 -1.46 -13.65
N GLN A 35 2.36 -0.37 -13.97
CA GLN A 35 2.24 0.78 -13.06
C GLN A 35 1.44 0.44 -11.80
N ALA A 36 0.30 -0.22 -11.95
CA ALA A 36 -0.53 -0.66 -10.83
C ALA A 36 0.26 -1.61 -9.92
N ARG A 37 0.96 -2.59 -10.50
CA ARG A 37 1.79 -3.53 -9.76
C ARG A 37 2.91 -2.83 -8.98
N GLN A 38 3.60 -1.85 -9.59
CA GLN A 38 4.62 -1.08 -8.88
C GLN A 38 4.05 -0.32 -7.68
N ALA A 39 2.90 0.34 -7.83
CA ALA A 39 2.23 1.04 -6.73
C ALA A 39 1.82 0.09 -5.61
N VAL A 40 1.21 -1.04 -5.98
CA VAL A 40 0.75 -2.07 -5.03
C VAL A 40 1.92 -2.72 -4.29
N THR A 41 3.03 -3.01 -4.97
CA THR A 41 4.22 -3.54 -4.31
C THR A 41 4.76 -2.57 -3.26
N VAL A 42 4.91 -1.29 -3.59
CA VAL A 42 5.37 -0.28 -2.62
C VAL A 42 4.40 -0.15 -1.45
N ALA A 43 3.10 -0.12 -1.73
CA ALA A 43 2.07 -0.06 -0.69
C ALA A 43 2.08 -1.30 0.23
N ALA A 44 2.20 -2.50 -0.33
CA ALA A 44 2.29 -3.75 0.43
C ALA A 44 3.53 -3.78 1.32
N TRP A 45 4.69 -3.33 0.82
CA TRP A 45 5.93 -3.26 1.59
C TRP A 45 5.87 -2.21 2.72
N LEU A 46 5.12 -1.12 2.54
CA LEU A 46 4.87 -0.16 3.63
C LEU A 46 3.92 -0.72 4.70
N ARG A 47 2.95 -1.54 4.28
CA ARG A 47 1.91 -2.12 5.16
C ARG A 47 2.49 -3.26 6.00
N TYR A 48 3.26 -4.12 5.36
CA TYR A 48 3.88 -5.32 5.93
C TYR A 48 5.40 -5.22 5.83
N PRO A 49 6.05 -4.37 6.65
CA PRO A 49 7.47 -4.07 6.50
C PRO A 49 8.42 -5.22 6.86
N THR A 50 7.95 -6.25 7.57
CA THR A 50 8.77 -7.38 8.00
C THR A 50 8.27 -8.73 7.45
N GLU A 51 9.14 -9.74 7.47
CA GLU A 51 8.75 -11.12 7.12
C GLU A 51 7.67 -11.68 8.05
N LEU A 52 7.68 -11.26 9.33
CA LEU A 52 6.66 -11.65 10.30
C LEU A 52 5.30 -11.09 9.90
N ASP A 53 5.24 -9.82 9.49
CA ASP A 53 4.01 -9.19 9.02
C ASP A 53 3.45 -9.92 7.78
N ALA A 54 4.34 -10.31 6.85
CA ALA A 54 3.97 -11.10 5.67
C ALA A 54 3.43 -12.49 6.07
N ALA A 55 4.01 -13.14 7.09
CA ALA A 55 3.53 -14.43 7.58
C ALA A 55 2.17 -14.33 8.27
N LEU A 56 1.95 -13.25 9.03
CA LEU A 56 0.67 -12.99 9.69
C LEU A 56 -0.45 -12.76 8.68
N VAL A 57 -0.23 -11.98 7.62
CA VAL A 57 -1.27 -11.81 6.57
C VAL A 57 -1.51 -13.09 5.78
N ALA A 58 -0.47 -13.89 5.52
CA ALA A 58 -0.65 -15.19 4.85
C ALA A 58 -1.53 -16.15 5.68
N LEU A 59 -1.51 -16.04 7.02
CA LEU A 59 -2.31 -16.85 7.93
C LEU A 59 -3.72 -16.29 8.15
N ALA A 60 -3.84 -14.97 8.37
CA ALA A 60 -5.10 -14.32 8.73
C ALA A 60 -5.94 -13.87 7.53
N GLY A 61 -5.32 -13.69 6.37
CA GLY A 61 -5.91 -13.05 5.20
C GLY A 61 -5.92 -11.51 5.29
N PRO A 62 -6.01 -10.80 4.16
CA PRO A 62 -5.97 -9.33 4.09
C PRO A 62 -7.33 -8.62 4.28
N GLY A 63 -8.43 -9.36 4.40
CA GLY A 63 -9.78 -8.82 4.64
C GLY A 63 -10.70 -8.81 3.42
N GLY A 64 -10.14 -8.73 2.21
CA GLY A 64 -10.87 -8.87 0.95
C GLY A 64 -11.35 -7.55 0.31
N SER A 65 -12.10 -7.65 -0.79
CA SER A 65 -12.50 -6.48 -1.61
C SER A 65 -13.90 -5.93 -1.34
N ALA A 66 -14.68 -6.49 -0.41
CA ALA A 66 -16.13 -6.23 -0.33
C ALA A 66 -16.47 -4.73 -0.17
N HIS A 67 -15.81 -4.03 0.77
CA HIS A 67 -16.07 -2.61 0.98
C HIS A 67 -15.52 -1.76 -0.17
N LEU A 68 -14.39 -2.13 -0.75
CA LEU A 68 -13.88 -1.49 -1.97
C LEU A 68 -14.85 -1.61 -3.15
N ASP A 69 -15.41 -2.81 -3.37
CA ASP A 69 -16.39 -3.08 -4.42
C ASP A 69 -17.66 -2.25 -4.19
N TRP A 70 -18.09 -2.07 -2.94
CA TRP A 70 -19.18 -1.15 -2.61
C TRP A 70 -18.85 0.32 -2.93
N VAL A 71 -17.63 0.78 -2.58
CA VAL A 71 -17.18 2.16 -2.83
C VAL A 71 -17.13 2.50 -4.32
N VAL A 72 -16.71 1.55 -5.17
CA VAL A 72 -16.67 1.75 -6.64
C VAL A 72 -17.97 1.34 -7.35
N GLY A 73 -18.99 0.90 -6.61
CA GLY A 73 -20.29 0.49 -7.16
C GLY A 73 -20.28 -0.85 -7.91
N ALA A 74 -19.31 -1.73 -7.63
CA ALA A 74 -19.15 -3.05 -8.23
C ALA A 74 -19.77 -4.22 -7.41
N ASP A 75 -20.37 -3.93 -6.24
CA ASP A 75 -21.04 -4.91 -5.35
C ASP A 75 -22.15 -5.73 -6.07
N THR A 76 -22.80 -5.15 -7.09
CA THR A 76 -23.96 -5.75 -7.75
C THR A 76 -23.65 -6.94 -8.68
N VAL A 77 -22.39 -7.33 -8.85
CA VAL A 77 -21.98 -8.41 -9.77
C VAL A 77 -21.96 -9.75 -9.03
N LEU A 78 -22.78 -10.71 -9.49
CA LEU A 78 -22.70 -12.10 -9.02
C LEU A 78 -21.33 -12.68 -9.35
N LEU A 79 -20.56 -13.00 -8.31
CA LEU A 79 -19.22 -13.55 -8.44
C LEU A 79 -19.27 -15.07 -8.68
N ASP A 80 -18.50 -15.55 -9.66
CA ASP A 80 -18.21 -16.97 -9.76
C ASP A 80 -17.16 -17.40 -8.70
N GLY A 81 -16.96 -18.71 -8.54
CA GLY A 81 -16.06 -19.25 -7.51
C GLY A 81 -14.58 -18.88 -7.67
N ALA A 82 -14.11 -18.66 -8.91
CA ALA A 82 -12.75 -18.22 -9.16
C ALA A 82 -12.61 -16.72 -8.84
N ASP A 83 -13.65 -15.93 -9.16
CA ASP A 83 -13.72 -14.51 -8.91
C ASP A 83 -13.87 -14.16 -7.42
N PHE A 84 -14.50 -15.05 -6.65
CA PHE A 84 -14.53 -14.96 -5.18
C PHE A 84 -13.15 -15.25 -4.57
N ALA A 85 -12.41 -16.23 -5.09
CA ALA A 85 -11.17 -16.72 -4.49
C ALA A 85 -10.04 -15.67 -4.46
N TRP A 86 -9.86 -14.87 -5.51
CA TRP A 86 -8.82 -13.83 -5.51
C TRP A 86 -9.25 -12.56 -4.77
N ARG A 87 -10.56 -12.30 -4.71
CA ARG A 87 -11.12 -11.12 -4.01
C ARG A 87 -10.92 -11.17 -2.50
N THR A 88 -10.85 -12.34 -1.89
CA THR A 88 -10.51 -12.48 -0.46
C THR A 88 -9.05 -12.14 -0.15
N TRP A 89 -8.19 -12.10 -1.15
CA TRP A 89 -6.78 -11.74 -1.05
C TRP A 89 -6.50 -10.25 -1.34
N VAL A 90 -7.53 -9.44 -1.57
CA VAL A 90 -7.39 -7.98 -1.69
C VAL A 90 -7.20 -7.36 -0.31
N ASP A 91 -6.25 -6.42 -0.20
CA ASP A 91 -6.09 -5.58 1.00
C ASP A 91 -6.55 -4.15 0.69
N GLU A 92 -7.55 -3.67 1.45
CA GLU A 92 -8.15 -2.35 1.26
C GLU A 92 -7.17 -1.20 1.50
N ALA A 93 -6.29 -1.34 2.50
CA ALA A 93 -5.28 -0.34 2.80
C ALA A 93 -4.22 -0.30 1.70
N VAL A 94 -3.77 -1.45 1.19
CA VAL A 94 -2.83 -1.53 0.08
C VAL A 94 -3.45 -0.93 -1.18
N ALA A 95 -4.73 -1.21 -1.49
CA ALA A 95 -5.43 -0.62 -2.64
C ALA A 95 -5.53 0.91 -2.51
N SER A 96 -5.96 1.40 -1.36
CA SER A 96 -6.09 2.83 -1.05
C SER A 96 -4.75 3.55 -1.12
N TRP A 97 -3.69 2.95 -0.57
CA TRP A 97 -2.34 3.52 -0.61
C TRP A 97 -1.81 3.52 -2.04
N ALA A 98 -1.97 2.43 -2.81
CA ALA A 98 -1.58 2.38 -4.20
C ALA A 98 -2.28 3.46 -5.05
N ALA A 99 -3.57 3.71 -4.82
CA ALA A 99 -4.29 4.81 -5.46
C ALA A 99 -3.70 6.19 -5.11
N CYS A 100 -3.32 6.42 -3.85
CA CYS A 100 -2.60 7.63 -3.45
C CYS A 100 -1.24 7.77 -4.16
N LEU A 101 -0.48 6.68 -4.30
CA LEU A 101 0.84 6.69 -4.95
C LEU A 101 0.73 6.93 -6.47
N LEU A 102 -0.30 6.37 -7.12
CA LEU A 102 -0.54 6.55 -8.56
C LEU A 102 -0.95 8.00 -8.91
N THR A 103 -1.61 8.70 -7.99
CA THR A 103 -2.10 10.07 -8.20
C THR A 103 -1.16 11.17 -7.69
N SER A 104 -0.15 10.83 -6.87
CA SER A 104 0.77 11.81 -6.29
C SER A 104 2.23 11.36 -6.41
N ALA A 105 2.95 11.96 -7.37
CA ALA A 105 4.38 11.69 -7.58
C ALA A 105 5.22 11.95 -6.31
N ALA A 106 4.93 13.02 -5.57
CA ALA A 106 5.62 13.32 -4.32
C ALA A 106 5.41 12.26 -3.22
N LEU A 107 4.21 11.65 -3.14
CA LEU A 107 3.97 10.52 -2.23
C LEU A 107 4.67 9.26 -2.72
N ALA A 108 4.65 8.99 -4.04
CA ALA A 108 5.37 7.87 -4.65
C ALA A 108 6.88 7.92 -4.35
N GLU A 109 7.52 9.07 -4.55
CA GLU A 109 8.96 9.25 -4.28
C GLU A 109 9.29 9.01 -2.80
N ARG A 110 8.50 9.59 -1.88
CA ARG A 110 8.68 9.39 -0.43
C ARG A 110 8.48 7.93 -0.01
N ALA A 111 7.49 7.27 -0.58
CA ALA A 111 7.18 5.88 -0.33
C ALA A 111 8.33 4.98 -0.80
N VAL A 112 8.79 5.16 -2.03
CA VAL A 112 9.94 4.44 -2.61
C VAL A 112 11.20 4.65 -1.77
N ALA A 113 11.51 5.90 -1.38
CA ALA A 113 12.65 6.20 -0.51
C ALA A 113 12.54 5.59 0.89
N THR A 114 11.32 5.31 1.37
CA THR A 114 11.08 4.66 2.66
C THR A 114 11.27 3.15 2.55
N VAL A 115 10.68 2.50 1.54
CA VAL A 115 10.86 1.05 1.34
C VAL A 115 12.30 0.69 0.98
N ALA A 116 13.03 1.56 0.27
CA ALA A 116 14.44 1.37 -0.07
C ALA A 116 15.37 1.34 1.16
N ARG A 117 14.91 1.81 2.32
CA ARG A 117 15.64 1.74 3.60
C ARG A 117 15.15 0.59 4.51
N GLY A 118 14.12 -0.14 4.08
CA GLY A 118 13.46 -1.20 4.87
C GLY A 118 13.98 -2.61 4.57
N ALA A 119 13.47 -3.60 5.31
CA ALA A 119 13.90 -5.00 5.22
C ALA A 119 13.71 -5.62 3.83
N HIS A 120 12.71 -5.15 3.06
CA HIS A 120 12.45 -5.62 1.70
C HIS A 120 13.51 -5.16 0.68
N ALA A 121 14.25 -4.08 0.96
CA ALA A 121 15.26 -3.52 0.05
C ALA A 121 16.46 -4.45 -0.16
N SER A 122 16.75 -5.33 0.78
CA SER A 122 17.83 -6.33 0.70
C SER A 122 17.63 -7.35 -0.42
N SER A 123 16.41 -7.46 -0.97
CA SER A 123 16.02 -8.56 -1.87
C SER A 123 16.06 -8.21 -3.36
N SER A 124 16.04 -6.93 -3.78
CA SER A 124 16.09 -6.58 -5.21
C SER A 124 16.29 -5.08 -5.47
N ALA A 125 17.09 -4.76 -6.49
CA ALA A 125 17.15 -3.44 -7.11
C ALA A 125 15.88 -3.19 -7.95
N VAL A 126 14.70 -3.17 -7.33
CA VAL A 126 13.45 -2.89 -8.02
C VAL A 126 13.41 -1.40 -8.35
N GLU A 127 13.56 -1.07 -9.63
CA GLU A 127 13.39 0.29 -10.12
C GLU A 127 11.88 0.61 -10.27
N PHE A 128 11.33 1.37 -9.33
CA PHE A 128 9.95 1.87 -9.39
C PHE A 128 9.79 3.09 -10.31
N ARG A 129 10.60 3.18 -11.37
CA ARG A 129 10.68 4.37 -12.23
C ARG A 129 9.34 4.73 -12.87
N ARG A 130 8.53 3.76 -13.30
CA ARG A 130 7.22 4.03 -13.93
C ARG A 130 6.17 4.51 -12.93
N LEU A 131 6.42 4.34 -11.63
CA LEU A 131 5.60 4.91 -10.56
C LEU A 131 6.00 6.36 -10.27
N THR A 132 7.31 6.63 -10.11
CA THR A 132 7.83 7.95 -9.70
C THR A 132 8.00 8.94 -10.85
N ASP A 133 8.39 8.47 -12.03
CA ASP A 133 8.63 9.27 -13.24
C ASP A 133 7.99 8.58 -14.48
N PRO A 134 6.65 8.52 -14.56
CA PRO A 134 5.96 7.92 -15.69
C PRO A 134 6.15 8.73 -16.98
N ALA A 135 6.49 8.05 -18.08
CA ALA A 135 6.52 8.70 -19.38
C ALA A 135 5.10 9.06 -19.84
N GLU A 136 4.97 9.94 -20.83
CA GLU A 136 3.68 10.36 -21.36
C GLU A 136 2.80 9.19 -21.84
N ARG A 137 3.44 8.14 -22.37
CA ARG A 137 2.74 6.92 -22.78
C ARG A 137 2.20 6.13 -21.58
N ASP A 138 2.96 6.09 -20.48
CA ASP A 138 2.54 5.44 -19.24
C ASP A 138 1.32 6.16 -18.65
N ARG A 139 1.34 7.50 -18.64
CA ARG A 139 0.21 8.33 -18.17
C ARG A 139 -1.06 8.08 -18.98
N ARG A 140 -0.96 8.05 -20.31
CA ARG A 140 -2.12 7.78 -21.19
C ARG A 140 -2.66 6.37 -21.02
N ALA A 141 -1.80 5.37 -20.84
CA ALA A 141 -2.23 3.99 -20.66
C ALA A 141 -3.05 3.78 -19.38
N ALA A 142 -2.69 4.49 -18.30
CA ALA A 142 -3.31 4.37 -16.97
C ALA A 142 -4.12 5.63 -16.60
N ALA A 143 -4.78 6.27 -17.57
CA ALA A 143 -5.42 7.57 -17.37
C ALA A 143 -6.46 7.58 -16.24
N LEU A 144 -7.32 6.55 -16.17
CA LEU A 144 -8.32 6.43 -15.11
C LEU A 144 -7.68 6.16 -13.74
N LEU A 145 -6.70 5.24 -13.69
CA LEU A 145 -5.90 4.91 -12.50
C LEU A 145 -5.14 6.11 -11.91
N ARG A 146 -4.87 7.13 -12.72
CA ARG A 146 -4.13 8.33 -12.32
C ARG A 146 -5.00 9.57 -12.22
N HIS A 147 -6.30 9.46 -12.48
CA HIS A 147 -7.21 10.60 -12.35
C HIS A 147 -7.55 10.81 -10.86
N PRO A 148 -7.20 11.96 -10.26
CA PRO A 148 -7.39 12.19 -8.83
C PRO A 148 -8.88 12.11 -8.45
N ASP A 149 -9.77 12.70 -9.25
CA ASP A 149 -11.20 12.71 -8.91
C ASP A 149 -11.86 11.33 -9.00
N LEU A 150 -11.41 10.47 -9.91
CA LEU A 150 -11.98 9.12 -10.07
C LEU A 150 -11.50 8.18 -8.96
N THR A 151 -10.25 8.33 -8.54
CA THR A 151 -9.64 7.47 -7.53
C THR A 151 -9.83 7.98 -6.10
N ALA A 152 -10.26 9.23 -5.92
CA ALA A 152 -10.48 9.86 -4.62
C ALA A 152 -11.29 9.00 -3.62
N PRO A 153 -12.43 8.36 -4.01
CA PRO A 153 -13.20 7.55 -3.07
C PRO A 153 -12.40 6.40 -2.44
N VAL A 154 -11.48 5.81 -3.20
CA VAL A 154 -10.60 4.72 -2.74
C VAL A 154 -9.35 5.28 -2.05
N ALA A 155 -8.74 6.32 -2.63
CA ALA A 155 -7.52 6.92 -2.12
C ALA A 155 -7.71 7.50 -0.71
N GLU A 156 -8.86 8.10 -0.40
CA GLU A 156 -9.10 8.75 0.89
C GLU A 156 -9.36 7.75 2.05
N LEU A 157 -9.77 6.51 1.77
CA LEU A 157 -10.12 5.51 2.81
C LEU A 157 -9.02 5.31 3.87
N HIS A 158 -7.77 5.18 3.42
CA HIS A 158 -6.62 4.92 4.30
C HIS A 158 -5.49 5.93 4.12
N ARG A 159 -5.75 7.08 3.50
CA ARG A 159 -4.75 8.15 3.26
C ARG A 159 -4.07 8.62 4.54
N ALA A 160 -4.83 8.81 5.62
CA ALA A 160 -4.28 9.26 6.90
C ALA A 160 -3.26 8.25 7.49
N GLN A 161 -3.50 6.95 7.30
CA GLN A 161 -2.57 5.90 7.75
C GLN A 161 -1.29 5.92 6.91
N LEU A 162 -1.40 6.10 5.59
CA LEU A 162 -0.24 6.26 4.70
C LEU A 162 0.61 7.46 5.10
N LEU A 163 -0.01 8.63 5.29
CA LEU A 163 0.71 9.85 5.68
C LEU A 163 1.42 9.71 7.02
N SER A 164 0.78 9.05 8.00
CA SER A 164 1.39 8.73 9.29
C SER A 164 2.61 7.82 9.13
N ARG A 165 2.54 6.81 8.24
CA ARG A 165 3.67 5.91 7.94
C ARG A 165 4.82 6.61 7.22
N LEU A 166 4.52 7.60 6.39
CA LEU A 166 5.53 8.36 5.65
C LEU A 166 6.05 9.59 6.42
N ALA A 167 5.51 9.87 7.61
CA ALA A 167 5.95 11.00 8.42
C ALA A 167 7.40 10.78 8.88
N PRO A 168 8.29 11.78 8.72
CA PRO A 168 9.65 11.68 9.23
C PRO A 168 9.60 11.61 10.77
N GLY A 169 9.84 10.42 11.35
CA GLY A 169 10.01 10.24 12.80
C GLY A 169 9.15 9.18 13.50
N GLY A 170 8.28 8.43 12.81
CA GLY A 170 7.39 7.44 13.47
C GLY A 170 8.02 6.13 13.94
N GLY A 171 9.35 6.01 13.96
CA GLY A 171 10.09 4.81 14.36
C GLY A 171 10.60 4.79 15.80
N ALA A 172 10.33 5.81 16.60
CA ALA A 172 10.79 5.88 17.99
C ALA A 172 9.74 6.52 18.90
N ALA A 173 8.71 5.75 19.27
CA ALA A 173 7.85 6.09 20.40
C ALA A 173 7.36 4.81 21.09
N SER A 174 8.28 4.11 21.76
CA SER A 174 7.98 3.35 22.98
C SER A 174 9.29 3.05 23.69
N GLY A 175 9.62 3.86 24.69
CA GLY A 175 10.84 3.65 25.48
C GLY A 175 11.42 4.91 26.08
N ALA A 176 10.64 5.70 26.81
CA ALA A 176 11.18 6.62 27.81
C ALA A 176 10.13 6.81 28.91
N ALA A 177 10.05 5.81 29.79
CA ALA A 177 9.54 6.05 31.13
C ALA A 177 10.47 7.04 31.82
N PRO A 178 9.99 8.16 32.40
CA PRO A 178 10.77 8.86 33.39
C PRO A 178 10.82 7.96 34.63
N GLY A 179 12.00 7.39 34.90
CA GLY A 179 12.26 6.64 36.12
C GLY A 179 11.91 7.47 37.35
N ALA A 180 11.07 6.88 38.19
CA ALA A 180 10.84 7.33 39.54
C ALA A 180 12.08 7.12 40.42
N GLY A 181 12.27 8.00 41.40
CA GLY A 181 12.94 7.67 42.66
C GLY A 181 14.43 8.02 42.74
N GLN A 182 14.74 9.17 43.32
CA GLN A 182 15.88 9.27 44.22
C GLN A 182 15.38 9.77 45.59
N ASP A 183 15.84 9.06 46.61
CA ASP A 183 15.29 8.88 47.95
C ASP A 183 15.14 10.12 48.85
N PRO A 184 14.29 9.99 49.91
CA PRO A 184 14.16 10.93 50.99
C PRO A 184 15.21 10.66 52.08
N ASP A 185 16.13 11.59 52.30
CA ASP A 185 16.85 11.68 53.58
C ASP A 185 17.44 13.08 53.75
N ALA A 186 16.69 13.93 54.47
CA ALA A 186 17.19 15.15 55.08
C ALA A 186 16.64 15.24 56.50
N VAL A 187 17.20 14.42 57.39
CA VAL A 187 17.20 14.67 58.84
C VAL A 187 18.48 15.44 59.15
N GLY A 188 18.36 16.63 59.73
CA GLY A 188 19.53 17.43 60.14
C GLY A 188 19.17 18.82 60.68
N SER A 189 18.68 18.82 61.92
CA SER A 189 18.73 19.87 62.97
C SER A 189 19.13 21.32 62.62
N ALA A 190 18.23 22.25 62.93
CA ALA A 190 18.47 23.42 63.79
C ALA A 190 17.13 24.01 64.26
#